data_AF-A0AAD1D5P6-F1
#
_entry.id   AF-A0AAD1D5P6-F1
#
_cell.length_a   1.000
_cell.length_b   1.000
_cell.length_c   1.000
_cell.angle_alpha   90.00
_cell.angle_beta   90.00
_cell.angle_gamma   90.00
#
_symmetry.space_group_name_H-M   'P 1'
#
loop_
_entity.id
_entity.type
_entity.pdbx_description
1 polymer ?
#
loop_
_entity_poly.entity_id
_entity_poly.type
_entity_poly.pdbx_seq_one_letter_code
_entity_poly.pdbx_strand_id
1 'polypeptide(L)'
;MPFTREQMIYKAVVALDESIGEYTGEKPRPTFALRFCLAYLYSQSDGNRLPYDEFWKALSYEGHGGQDEDATNYVRETRLRGCRNAIMKSVGMGGTPEVFEAVARGHRRGSFSDICKGRNSAG
;
A
#
# COMPACT_ATOMS: atom_id res chain seq x y z
N MET A 1 -21.38 -10.28 9.02
CA MET A 1 -20.15 -11.07 8.82
C MET A 1 -18.97 -10.18 9.16
N PRO A 2 -18.14 -10.51 10.18
CA PRO A 2 -16.92 -9.75 10.44
C PRO A 2 -15.92 -9.95 9.29
N PHE A 3 -15.12 -8.93 8.98
CA PHE A 3 -14.01 -9.08 8.02
C PHE A 3 -12.93 -9.97 8.62
N THR A 4 -12.31 -10.83 7.79
CA THR A 4 -11.14 -11.61 8.21
C THR A 4 -9.92 -10.70 8.34
N ARG A 5 -8.89 -11.17 9.05
CA ARG A 5 -7.62 -10.46 9.18
C ARG A 5 -7.02 -10.14 7.81
N GLU A 6 -7.01 -11.11 6.90
CA GLU A 6 -6.46 -10.98 5.55
C GLU A 6 -7.23 -9.94 4.74
N GLN A 7 -8.56 -9.88 4.89
CA GLN A 7 -9.41 -8.87 4.24
C GLN A 7 -9.07 -7.46 4.73
N MET A 8 -8.84 -7.30 6.04
CA MET A 8 -8.50 -5.99 6.62
C MET A 8 -7.09 -5.53 6.23
N ILE A 9 -6.11 -6.43 6.24
CA ILE A 9 -4.75 -6.15 5.76
C ILE A 9 -4.78 -5.78 4.28
N TYR A 10 -5.51 -6.54 3.45
CA TYR A 10 -5.67 -6.22 2.02
C TYR A 10 -6.23 -4.82 1.81
N LYS A 11 -7.35 -4.49 2.47
CA LYS A 11 -7.99 -3.17 2.36
C LYS A 11 -7.05 -2.03 2.80
N ALA A 12 -6.29 -2.23 3.87
CA ALA A 12 -5.33 -1.24 4.33
C ALA A 12 -4.16 -1.06 3.34
N VAL A 13 -3.67 -2.14 2.73
CA VAL A 13 -2.64 -2.06 1.68
C VAL A 13 -3.16 -1.35 0.43
N VAL A 14 -4.40 -1.63 0.01
CA VAL A 14 -5.04 -0.92 -1.12
C VAL A 14 -5.14 0.57 -0.84
N ALA A 15 -5.53 0.97 0.38
CA ALA A 15 -5.57 2.38 0.76
C ALA A 15 -4.19 3.06 0.70
N LEU A 16 -3.10 2.34 1.02
CA LEU A 16 -1.75 2.86 0.80
C LEU A 16 -1.46 3.04 -0.69
N ASP A 17 -1.86 2.08 -1.52
CA ASP A 17 -1.62 2.12 -2.97
C ASP A 17 -2.33 3.28 -3.65
N GLU A 18 -3.61 3.50 -3.32
CA GLU A 18 -4.39 4.66 -3.77
C GLU A 18 -3.68 5.98 -3.43
N SER A 19 -3.05 6.05 -2.26
CA SER A 19 -2.34 7.26 -1.82
C SER A 19 -1.07 7.56 -2.60
N ILE A 20 -0.48 6.59 -3.29
CA ILE A 20 0.73 6.78 -4.10
C ILE A 20 0.41 7.59 -5.38
N GLY A 21 -0.86 7.70 -5.76
CA GLY A 21 -1.31 8.63 -6.80
C GLY A 21 -1.09 8.15 -8.23
N GLU A 22 -0.63 6.90 -8.44
CA GLU A 22 -0.41 6.28 -9.76
C GLU A 22 -1.64 6.38 -10.69
N TYR A 23 -2.84 6.50 -10.11
CA TYR A 23 -4.11 6.44 -10.85
C TYR A 23 -4.86 7.78 -10.92
N THR A 24 -4.48 8.77 -10.11
CA THR A 24 -5.21 10.05 -10.02
C THR A 24 -4.42 11.23 -10.58
N GLY A 25 -3.09 11.12 -10.71
CA GLY A 25 -2.23 12.25 -11.07
C GLY A 25 -2.13 13.32 -9.97
N GLU A 26 -2.77 13.08 -8.82
CA GLU A 26 -2.71 14.00 -7.67
C GLU A 26 -1.51 13.67 -6.78
N LYS A 27 -0.86 14.73 -6.29
CA LYS A 27 0.26 14.61 -5.34
C LYS A 27 -0.22 13.84 -4.10
N PRO A 28 0.48 12.77 -3.67
CA PRO A 28 0.18 12.05 -2.43
C PRO A 28 0.05 13.02 -1.25
N ARG A 29 -1.02 12.91 -0.45
CA ARG A 29 -1.24 13.76 0.72
C ARG A 29 -1.30 12.94 2.00
N PRO A 30 -0.66 13.40 3.09
CA PRO A 30 -0.81 12.78 4.39
C PRO A 30 -2.23 12.99 4.92
N THR A 31 -2.90 11.90 5.28
CA THR A 31 -4.23 11.93 5.90
C THR A 31 -4.24 11.10 7.19
N PHE A 32 -5.18 11.41 8.09
CA PHE A 32 -5.37 10.60 9.30
C PHE A 32 -5.75 9.15 8.98
N ALA A 33 -6.53 8.92 7.92
CA ALA A 33 -6.88 7.59 7.46
C ALA A 33 -5.63 6.78 7.08
N LEU A 34 -4.69 7.38 6.33
CA LEU A 34 -3.44 6.72 5.97
C LEU A 34 -2.55 6.44 7.19
N ARG A 35 -2.50 7.38 8.14
CA ARG A 35 -1.77 7.18 9.39
C ARG A 35 -2.35 6.02 10.20
N PHE A 36 -3.67 5.90 10.23
CA PHE A 36 -4.35 4.75 10.84
C PHE A 36 -4.03 3.45 10.11
N CYS A 37 -4.09 3.42 8.78
CA CYS A 37 -3.74 2.24 7.97
C CYS A 37 -2.30 1.78 8.25
N LEU A 38 -1.34 2.70 8.31
CA LEU A 38 0.05 2.39 8.66
C LEU A 38 0.18 1.82 10.07
N ALA A 39 -0.48 2.44 11.05
CA ALA A 39 -0.46 1.96 12.44
C ALA A 39 -1.09 0.57 12.59
N TYR A 40 -2.21 0.33 11.90
CA TYR A 40 -2.85 -0.97 11.84
C TYR A 40 -1.93 -2.02 11.21
N LEU A 41 -1.36 -1.74 10.04
CA LEU A 41 -0.45 -2.65 9.36
C LEU A 41 0.80 -2.95 10.19
N TYR A 42 1.33 -1.96 10.91
CA TYR A 42 2.42 -2.16 11.86
C TYR A 42 2.02 -3.11 13.00
N SER A 43 0.81 -2.95 13.54
CA SER A 43 0.27 -3.85 14.57
C SER A 43 0.10 -5.30 14.09
N GLN A 44 0.09 -5.54 12.77
CA GLN A 44 -0.02 -6.85 12.15
C GLN A 44 1.33 -7.41 11.66
N SER A 45 2.42 -6.68 11.85
CA SER A 45 3.76 -6.99 11.33
C SER A 45 4.64 -7.73 12.34
N ASP A 46 5.85 -8.06 11.91
CA ASP A 46 6.94 -8.61 12.73
C ASP A 46 7.61 -7.58 13.67
N GLY A 47 7.13 -6.33 13.67
CA GLY A 47 7.62 -5.27 14.54
C GLY A 47 8.69 -4.36 13.92
N ASN A 48 9.09 -4.59 12.66
CA ASN A 48 9.99 -3.68 11.97
C ASN A 48 9.28 -2.37 11.60
N ARG A 49 9.59 -1.30 12.33
CA ARG A 49 8.95 0.01 12.16
C ARG A 49 9.47 0.82 10.96
N LEU A 50 10.69 0.54 10.50
CA LEU A 50 11.38 1.34 9.49
C LEU A 50 10.54 1.63 8.23
N PRO A 51 9.94 0.62 7.55
CA PRO A 51 9.22 0.89 6.31
C PRO A 51 7.96 1.74 6.50
N TYR A 52 7.37 1.75 7.71
CA TYR A 52 6.19 2.56 8.04
C TYR A 52 6.56 4.02 8.26
N ASP A 53 7.60 4.27 9.04
CA ASP A 53 8.10 5.62 9.30
C ASP A 53 8.62 6.26 8.00
N GLU A 54 9.33 5.48 7.17
CA GLU A 54 9.85 5.94 5.87
C GLU A 54 8.72 6.23 4.86
N PHE A 55 7.67 5.40 4.84
CA PHE A 55 6.47 5.70 4.04
C PHE A 55 5.86 7.04 4.47
N TRP A 56 5.65 7.25 5.77
CA TRP A 56 5.05 8.49 6.29
C TRP A 56 5.91 9.72 6.01
N LYS A 57 7.24 9.61 6.15
CA LYS A 57 8.18 10.69 5.81
C LYS A 57 8.12 11.03 4.32
N ALA A 58 8.13 10.02 3.44
CA ALA A 58 8.00 10.24 2.00
C ALA A 58 6.66 10.89 1.64
N LEU A 59 5.58 10.47 2.30
CA LEU A 59 4.24 11.06 2.13
C LEU A 59 4.18 12.51 2.65
N SER A 60 4.98 12.87 3.65
CA SER A 60 5.00 14.24 4.22
C SER A 60 6.04 15.15 3.56
N TYR A 61 6.83 14.64 2.62
CA TYR A 61 7.87 15.41 1.96
C TYR A 61 7.27 16.36 0.91
N GLU A 62 7.43 17.66 1.11
CA GLU A 62 6.87 18.68 0.21
C GLU A 62 7.81 19.10 -0.92
N GLY A 63 9.07 18.65 -0.91
CA GLY A 63 10.12 19.14 -1.83
C GLY A 63 10.79 20.39 -1.28
N HIS A 64 11.99 20.69 -1.77
CA HIS A 64 12.63 21.99 -1.52
C HIS A 64 12.34 22.87 -2.74
N GLY A 65 11.85 24.10 -2.51
CA GLY A 65 11.53 25.04 -3.58
C GLY A 65 12.75 25.25 -4.50
N GLY A 66 12.58 25.00 -5.80
CA GLY A 66 13.62 25.18 -6.81
C GLY A 66 14.13 23.91 -7.49
N GLN A 67 13.68 22.72 -7.08
CA GLN A 67 13.94 21.47 -7.82
C GLN A 67 12.89 21.23 -8.92
N ASP A 68 13.29 20.51 -9.97
CA ASP A 68 12.40 19.94 -10.96
C ASP A 68 11.30 19.12 -10.26
N GLU A 69 10.06 19.59 -10.37
CA GLU A 69 8.91 19.06 -9.66
C GLU A 69 8.62 17.62 -10.10
N ASP A 70 8.85 17.31 -11.38
CA ASP A 70 8.63 15.99 -11.95
C ASP A 70 9.66 14.98 -11.42
N ALA A 71 10.94 15.35 -11.40
CA ALA A 71 11.99 14.52 -10.81
C ALA A 71 11.75 14.27 -9.31
N THR A 72 11.30 15.30 -8.59
CA THR A 72 10.97 15.20 -7.15
C THR A 72 9.81 14.27 -6.90
N ASN A 73 8.75 14.37 -7.71
CA ASN A 73 7.58 13.50 -7.64
C ASN A 73 7.93 12.05 -7.98
N TYR A 74 8.73 11.81 -9.03
CA TYR A 74 9.17 10.48 -9.43
C TYR A 74 9.96 9.77 -8.32
N VAL A 75 10.93 10.46 -7.70
CA VAL A 75 11.75 9.90 -6.61
C VAL A 75 10.87 9.58 -5.39
N ARG A 76 9.93 10.47 -5.07
CA ARG A 76 8.98 10.28 -3.97
C ARG A 76 8.08 9.07 -4.20
N GLU A 77 7.52 8.95 -5.39
CA GLU A 77 6.68 7.82 -5.79
C GLU A 77 7.44 6.49 -5.73
N THR A 78 8.64 6.46 -6.30
CA THR A 78 9.55 5.30 -6.25
C THR A 78 9.82 4.86 -4.82
N ARG A 79 10.08 5.82 -3.92
CA ARG A 79 10.30 5.54 -2.49
C ARG A 79 9.05 5.00 -1.80
N LEU A 80 7.87 5.57 -2.09
CA LEU A 80 6.60 5.09 -1.56
C LEU A 80 6.30 3.66 -2.00
N ARG A 81 6.51 3.34 -3.28
CA ARG A 81 6.38 1.97 -3.84
C ARG A 81 7.32 0.99 -3.12
N GLY A 82 8.58 1.39 -2.90
CA GLY A 82 9.55 0.59 -2.15
C GLY A 82 9.11 0.30 -0.72
N CYS A 83 8.62 1.33 0.00
CA CYS A 83 8.10 1.18 1.35
C CYS A 83 6.84 0.30 1.38
N ARG A 84 5.90 0.49 0.44
CA ARG A 84 4.69 -0.35 0.31
C ARG A 84 5.07 -1.83 0.14
N ASN A 85 6.01 -2.15 -0.74
CA ASN A 85 6.45 -3.53 -0.97
C ASN A 85 7.06 -4.15 0.29
N ALA A 86 7.86 -3.38 1.04
CA ALA A 86 8.41 -3.81 2.32
C ALA A 86 7.31 -4.06 3.38
N ILE A 87 6.31 -3.16 3.47
CA ILE A 87 5.15 -3.33 4.35
C ILE A 87 4.37 -4.58 3.97
N MET A 88 4.05 -4.79 2.69
CA MET A 88 3.35 -5.98 2.21
C MET A 88 4.09 -7.26 2.60
N LYS A 89 5.42 -7.29 2.47
CA LYS A 89 6.23 -8.43 2.92
C LYS A 89 6.12 -8.66 4.42
N SER A 90 6.21 -7.60 5.23
CA SER A 90 6.15 -7.70 6.71
C SER A 90 4.82 -8.20 7.26
N VAL A 91 3.71 -7.99 6.54
CA VAL A 91 2.38 -8.46 6.94
C VAL A 91 1.97 -9.79 6.29
N GLY A 92 2.92 -10.47 5.62
CA GLY A 92 2.70 -11.78 4.99
C GLY A 92 2.00 -11.75 3.63
N MET A 93 1.97 -10.59 2.96
CA MET A 93 1.44 -10.42 1.59
C MET A 93 2.52 -10.40 0.50
N GLY A 94 3.80 -10.36 0.87
CA GLY A 94 4.91 -10.37 -0.08
C GLY A 94 5.21 -11.78 -0.59
N GLY A 95 4.50 -12.24 -1.62
CA GLY A 95 4.79 -13.55 -2.22
C GLY A 95 3.97 -13.95 -3.44
N THR A 96 2.80 -13.35 -3.68
CA THR A 96 1.93 -13.77 -4.80
C THR A 96 1.79 -12.65 -5.82
N PRO A 97 2.25 -12.85 -7.08
CA PRO A 97 1.93 -11.97 -8.21
C PRO A 97 0.43 -11.68 -8.31
N GLU A 98 -0.43 -12.63 -7.87
CA GLU A 98 -1.88 -12.43 -7.84
C GLU A 98 -2.33 -11.34 -6.86
N VAL A 99 -1.61 -11.06 -5.76
CA VAL A 99 -1.97 -9.96 -4.84
C VAL A 99 -1.58 -8.61 -5.44
N PHE A 100 -0.43 -8.52 -6.10
CA PHE A 100 -0.04 -7.31 -6.83
C PHE A 100 -0.99 -7.04 -8.00
N GLU A 101 -1.35 -8.07 -8.75
CA GLU A 101 -2.36 -7.96 -9.80
C GLU A 101 -3.77 -7.70 -9.26
N ALA A 102 -4.14 -8.23 -8.10
CA ALA A 102 -5.43 -7.99 -7.47
C ALA A 102 -5.56 -6.56 -6.95
N VAL A 103 -4.49 -6.01 -6.37
CA VAL A 103 -4.41 -4.58 -6.02
C VAL A 103 -4.54 -3.74 -7.29
N ALA A 104 -3.78 -4.07 -8.35
CA ALA A 104 -3.89 -3.40 -9.66
C ALA A 104 -5.27 -3.61 -10.35
N ARG A 105 -5.97 -4.72 -10.09
CA ARG A 105 -7.32 -5.04 -10.61
C ARG A 105 -8.43 -4.44 -9.75
N GLY A 106 -8.23 -4.24 -8.46
CA GLY A 106 -9.16 -3.58 -7.53
C GLY A 106 -9.49 -2.15 -7.96
N HIS A 107 -8.52 -1.48 -8.61
CA HIS A 107 -8.73 -0.21 -9.29
C HIS A 107 -9.68 -0.29 -10.50
N ARG A 108 -9.87 -1.47 -11.10
CA ARG A 108 -10.72 -1.67 -12.30
C ARG A 108 -12.09 -2.27 -12.01
N ARG A 109 -12.30 -2.98 -10.89
CA ARG A 109 -13.58 -3.60 -10.52
C ARG A 109 -13.61 -3.91 -9.01
N GLY A 110 -14.60 -3.38 -8.30
CA GLY A 110 -14.85 -3.73 -6.91
C GLY A 110 -15.39 -5.16 -6.77
N SER A 111 -14.59 -6.09 -6.24
CA SER A 111 -15.04 -7.23 -5.40
C SER A 111 -13.86 -8.15 -5.04
N PHE A 112 -13.68 -8.41 -3.75
CA PHE A 112 -12.68 -9.32 -3.15
C PHE A 112 -13.02 -10.81 -3.33
N SER A 113 -14.22 -11.14 -3.82
CA SER A 113 -14.77 -12.51 -3.84
C SER A 113 -14.00 -13.50 -4.70
N ASP A 114 -13.27 -13.04 -5.72
CA ASP A 114 -12.68 -13.92 -6.73
C ASP A 114 -11.28 -14.41 -6.37
N ILE A 115 -10.60 -13.73 -5.43
CA ILE A 115 -9.21 -14.03 -5.03
C ILE A 115 -9.15 -15.27 -4.12
N CYS A 116 -10.20 -15.56 -3.35
CA CYS A 116 -10.22 -16.68 -2.42
C CYS A 116 -10.64 -18.02 -3.05
N LYS A 117 -11.19 -18.05 -4.28
CA LYS A 117 -11.63 -19.29 -4.94
C LYS A 117 -10.49 -20.16 -5.49
N GLY A 118 -9.29 -19.60 -5.69
CA GLY A 118 -8.17 -20.33 -6.29
C GLY A 118 -7.44 -21.32 -5.37
N ARG A 119 -7.81 -21.45 -4.09
CA ARG A 119 -7.03 -22.22 -3.09
C ARG A 119 -7.57 -23.61 -2.75
N ASN A 120 -8.70 -24.04 -3.31
CA ASN A 120 -9.34 -25.34 -3.00
C ASN A 120 -9.38 -26.33 -4.18
N SER A 121 -8.40 -26.31 -5.09
CA SER A 121 -8.35 -27.27 -6.21
C SER A 121 -7.01 -28.00 -6.35
N ALA A 122 -6.19 -28.02 -5.31
CA ALA A 122 -5.02 -28.87 -5.21
C ALA A 122 -5.11 -29.70 -3.92
N GLY A 123 -5.89 -30.78 -4.00
CA GLY A 123 -6.10 -31.79 -2.97
C GLY A 123 -6.83 -32.97 -3.60
#